data_AF-A0A8T3KX60-F1
#
_entry.id   AF-A0A8T3KX60-F1
#
_cell.length_a   1.000
_cell.length_b   1.000
_cell.length_c   1.000
_cell.angle_alpha   90.00
_cell.angle_beta   90.00
_cell.angle_gamma   90.00
#
_symmetry.space_group_name_H-M   'P 1'
#
loop_
_entity.id
_entity.type
_entity.pdbx_description
1 polymer ?
#
loop_
_entity_poly.entity_id
_entity_poly.type
_entity_poly.pdbx_seq_one_letter_code
_entity_poly.pdbx_strand_id
1 'polypeptide(L)'
;MAKDNSALQVSSGVEALIERLHDEGVAAGRERAEKIVADAEHQAAWIVEQAELEAEALKKAAREHAEQTQKALQESLSVAVRDAILSLKSTLSARFAAEVQRAVGREMSREQMLQRLILEVAGRAKEQIDETEPMQILLPRDAVGLEELRKDPEALRANPLTELSGLITKEMLREGVTFIEADDGMPGIRLSIRGDAIKLDVTEAAVTELLLAHLQPRFRALVEGIVR
;
A
#
# COMPACT_ATOMS: atom_id res chain seq x y z
N MET A 1 -116.35 4.34 -45.79
CA MET A 1 -115.11 3.63 -46.22
C MET A 1 -113.90 4.56 -46.41
N ALA A 2 -114.04 5.89 -46.54
CA ALA A 2 -112.88 6.78 -46.74
C ALA A 2 -112.04 7.08 -45.47
N LYS A 3 -112.61 6.97 -44.26
CA LYS A 3 -111.90 7.25 -43.00
C LYS A 3 -110.92 6.13 -42.55
N ASP A 4 -111.13 4.89 -42.98
CA ASP A 4 -110.25 3.77 -42.65
C ASP A 4 -108.93 3.78 -43.46
N ASN A 5 -108.97 4.21 -44.72
CA ASN A 5 -107.81 4.16 -45.61
C ASN A 5 -106.75 5.24 -45.28
N SER A 6 -107.19 6.39 -44.73
CA SER A 6 -106.28 7.45 -44.27
C SER A 6 -105.54 7.08 -42.97
N ALA A 7 -106.17 6.31 -42.08
CA ALA A 7 -105.54 5.83 -40.85
C ALA A 7 -104.42 4.80 -41.12
N LEU A 8 -104.65 3.90 -42.10
CA LEU A 8 -103.65 2.93 -42.58
C LEU A 8 -102.43 3.61 -43.25
N GLN A 9 -102.63 4.67 -44.04
CA GLN A 9 -101.53 5.44 -44.65
C GLN A 9 -100.69 6.20 -43.61
N VAL A 10 -101.34 6.81 -42.60
CA VAL A 10 -100.64 7.53 -41.52
C VAL A 10 -99.83 6.56 -40.65
N SER A 11 -100.34 5.36 -40.34
CA SER A 11 -99.58 4.31 -39.65
C SER A 11 -98.34 3.89 -40.44
N SER A 12 -98.47 3.61 -41.75
CA SER A 12 -97.32 3.20 -42.57
C SER A 12 -96.24 4.29 -42.71
N GLY A 13 -96.62 5.56 -42.67
CA GLY A 13 -95.69 6.69 -42.72
C GLY A 13 -94.92 6.90 -41.41
N VAL A 14 -95.53 6.55 -40.28
CA VAL A 14 -94.88 6.57 -38.95
C VAL A 14 -93.92 5.41 -38.82
N GLU A 15 -94.33 4.18 -39.19
CA GLU A 15 -93.44 3.01 -39.23
C GLU A 15 -92.21 3.26 -40.12
N ALA A 16 -92.40 3.78 -41.34
CA ALA A 16 -91.29 4.07 -42.26
C ALA A 16 -90.39 5.23 -41.81
N LEU A 17 -90.87 6.11 -40.92
CA LEU A 17 -90.05 7.14 -40.30
C LEU A 17 -89.25 6.58 -39.12
N ILE A 18 -89.86 5.71 -38.30
CA ILE A 18 -89.20 5.02 -37.19
C ILE A 18 -88.08 4.12 -37.73
N GLU A 19 -88.32 3.38 -38.80
CA GLU A 19 -87.32 2.51 -39.42
C GLU A 19 -86.13 3.32 -39.98
N ARG A 20 -86.40 4.45 -40.66
CA ARG A 20 -85.32 5.37 -41.09
C ARG A 20 -84.56 6.00 -39.93
N LEU A 21 -85.23 6.47 -38.89
CA LEU A 21 -84.57 7.02 -37.70
C LEU A 21 -83.74 5.96 -36.97
N HIS A 22 -84.23 4.72 -36.96
CA HIS A 22 -83.51 3.59 -36.40
C HIS A 22 -82.23 3.31 -37.20
N ASP A 23 -82.34 3.22 -38.53
CA ASP A 23 -81.20 2.95 -39.41
C ASP A 23 -80.17 4.08 -39.38
N GLU A 24 -80.61 5.35 -39.43
CA GLU A 24 -79.74 6.53 -39.31
C GLU A 24 -79.07 6.58 -37.93
N GLY A 25 -79.81 6.25 -36.86
CA GLY A 25 -79.27 6.18 -35.51
C GLY A 25 -78.25 5.06 -35.33
N VAL A 26 -78.49 3.88 -35.91
CA VAL A 26 -77.56 2.74 -35.90
C VAL A 26 -76.32 3.04 -36.73
N ALA A 27 -76.47 3.64 -37.91
CA ALA A 27 -75.36 4.04 -38.77
C ALA A 27 -74.47 5.08 -38.09
N ALA A 28 -75.05 6.14 -37.53
CA ALA A 28 -74.32 7.15 -36.78
C ALA A 28 -73.67 6.58 -35.50
N GLY A 29 -74.31 5.61 -34.86
CA GLY A 29 -73.76 4.88 -33.71
C GLY A 29 -72.54 4.04 -34.09
N ARG A 30 -72.62 3.28 -35.20
CA ARG A 30 -71.51 2.48 -35.73
C ARG A 30 -70.32 3.34 -36.12
N GLU A 31 -70.55 4.46 -36.82
CA GLU A 31 -69.48 5.38 -37.22
C GLU A 31 -68.74 5.96 -35.99
N ARG A 32 -69.49 6.36 -34.95
CA ARG A 32 -68.87 6.85 -33.71
C ARG A 32 -68.13 5.76 -32.95
N ALA A 33 -68.67 4.54 -32.91
CA ALA A 33 -68.00 3.41 -32.29
C ALA A 33 -66.69 3.05 -33.00
N GLU A 34 -66.70 3.04 -34.33
CA GLU A 34 -65.49 2.82 -35.15
C GLU A 34 -64.43 3.90 -34.89
N LYS A 35 -64.84 5.18 -34.82
CA LYS A 35 -63.92 6.27 -34.44
C LYS A 35 -63.32 6.09 -33.05
N ILE A 36 -64.14 5.74 -32.04
CA ILE A 36 -63.65 5.52 -30.67
C ILE A 36 -62.64 4.36 -30.64
N VAL A 37 -62.92 3.26 -31.36
CA VAL A 37 -62.00 2.12 -31.44
C VAL A 37 -60.69 2.52 -32.13
N ALA A 38 -60.76 3.22 -33.26
CA ALA A 38 -59.57 3.70 -33.97
C ALA A 38 -58.71 4.65 -33.12
N ASP A 39 -59.34 5.59 -32.42
CA ASP A 39 -58.62 6.52 -31.52
C ASP A 39 -57.99 5.77 -30.34
N ALA A 40 -58.68 4.77 -29.77
CA ALA A 40 -58.16 3.95 -28.70
C ALA A 40 -56.98 3.06 -29.15
N GLU A 41 -57.07 2.48 -30.35
CA GLU A 41 -55.98 1.71 -30.96
C GLU A 41 -54.76 2.58 -31.23
N HIS A 42 -54.96 3.79 -31.77
CA HIS A 42 -53.89 4.75 -32.00
C HIS A 42 -53.21 5.18 -30.68
N GLN A 43 -54.01 5.47 -29.65
CA GLN A 43 -53.48 5.84 -28.34
C GLN A 43 -52.73 4.68 -27.69
N ALA A 44 -53.23 3.46 -27.81
CA ALA A 44 -52.54 2.26 -27.32
C ALA A 44 -51.21 2.04 -28.03
N ALA A 45 -51.18 2.18 -29.36
CA ALA A 45 -49.94 2.08 -30.14
C ALA A 45 -48.93 3.16 -29.72
N TRP A 46 -49.37 4.40 -29.54
CA TRP A 46 -48.52 5.49 -29.07
C TRP A 46 -47.93 5.23 -27.68
N ILE A 47 -48.73 4.72 -26.73
CA ILE A 47 -48.24 4.35 -25.38
C ILE A 47 -47.18 3.27 -25.47
N VAL A 48 -47.40 2.23 -26.29
CA VAL A 48 -46.42 1.14 -26.47
C VAL A 48 -45.13 1.67 -27.09
N GLU A 49 -45.21 2.50 -28.13
CA GLU A 49 -44.03 3.10 -28.76
C GLU A 49 -43.23 3.96 -27.77
N GLN A 50 -43.91 4.80 -26.96
CA GLN A 50 -43.22 5.59 -25.93
C GLN A 50 -42.56 4.69 -24.87
N ALA A 51 -43.24 3.65 -24.41
CA ALA A 51 -42.69 2.70 -23.45
C ALA A 51 -41.46 1.95 -24.01
N GLU A 52 -41.47 1.60 -25.29
CA GLU A 52 -40.33 0.98 -25.97
C GLU A 52 -39.14 1.94 -26.07
N LEU A 53 -39.39 3.20 -26.45
CA LEU A 53 -38.35 4.24 -26.51
C LEU A 53 -37.72 4.51 -25.14
N GLU A 54 -38.54 4.63 -24.10
CA GLU A 54 -38.06 4.82 -22.72
C GLU A 54 -37.27 3.60 -22.23
N ALA A 55 -37.74 2.39 -22.54
CA ALA A 55 -37.05 1.16 -22.18
C ALA A 55 -35.69 1.04 -22.88
N GLU A 56 -35.59 1.37 -24.16
CA GLU A 56 -34.31 1.37 -24.89
C GLU A 56 -33.36 2.46 -24.39
N ALA A 57 -33.87 3.66 -24.07
CA ALA A 57 -33.08 4.72 -23.46
C ALA A 57 -32.52 4.28 -22.10
N LEU A 58 -33.35 3.65 -21.25
CA LEU A 58 -32.93 3.13 -19.96
C LEU A 58 -31.88 2.02 -20.10
N LYS A 59 -32.08 1.06 -21.02
CA LYS A 59 -31.11 0.00 -21.30
C LYS A 59 -29.78 0.57 -21.77
N LYS A 60 -29.81 1.59 -22.64
CA LYS A 60 -28.61 2.26 -23.13
C LYS A 60 -27.86 2.95 -21.99
N ALA A 61 -28.55 3.74 -21.17
CA ALA A 61 -27.95 4.40 -20.01
C ALA A 61 -27.37 3.38 -19.02
N ALA A 62 -28.09 2.28 -18.74
CA ALA A 62 -27.61 1.22 -17.86
C ALA A 62 -26.33 0.54 -18.41
N ARG A 63 -26.25 0.31 -19.71
CA ARG A 63 -25.04 -0.25 -20.36
C ARG A 63 -23.86 0.72 -20.26
N GLU A 64 -24.08 2.00 -20.57
CA GLU A 64 -23.03 3.03 -20.48
C GLU A 64 -22.50 3.15 -19.04
N HIS A 65 -23.40 3.15 -18.04
CA HIS A 65 -23.02 3.18 -16.63
C HIS A 65 -22.25 1.92 -16.20
N ALA A 66 -22.68 0.74 -16.68
CA ALA A 66 -21.98 -0.51 -16.40
C ALA A 66 -20.58 -0.52 -17.00
N GLU A 67 -20.41 -0.05 -18.24
CA GLU A 67 -19.11 0.07 -18.90
C GLU A 67 -18.18 1.06 -18.18
N GLN A 68 -18.70 2.22 -17.78
CA GLN A 68 -17.95 3.21 -17.00
C GLN A 68 -17.50 2.63 -15.66
N THR A 69 -18.40 1.94 -14.96
CA THR A 69 -18.12 1.29 -13.68
C THR A 69 -17.06 0.20 -13.86
N GLN A 70 -17.16 -0.62 -14.91
CA GLN A 70 -16.18 -1.65 -15.20
C GLN A 70 -14.79 -1.08 -15.47
N LYS A 71 -14.69 0.01 -16.25
CA LYS A 71 -13.42 0.71 -16.48
C LYS A 71 -12.84 1.26 -15.18
N ALA A 72 -13.65 1.95 -14.37
CA ALA A 72 -13.23 2.49 -13.09
C ALA A 72 -12.74 1.38 -12.13
N LEU A 73 -13.42 0.23 -12.11
CA LEU A 73 -13.01 -0.93 -11.31
C LEU A 73 -11.67 -1.51 -11.79
N GLN A 74 -11.46 -1.63 -13.11
CA GLN A 74 -10.20 -2.14 -13.66
C GLN A 74 -9.02 -1.23 -13.30
N GLU A 75 -9.20 0.08 -13.41
CA GLU A 75 -8.20 1.07 -13.02
C GLU A 75 -7.91 1.01 -11.51
N SER A 76 -8.96 0.96 -10.68
CA SER A 76 -8.82 0.86 -9.22
C SER A 76 -8.12 -0.42 -8.79
N LEU A 77 -8.44 -1.55 -9.44
CA LEU A 77 -7.77 -2.83 -9.18
C LEU A 77 -6.29 -2.77 -9.57
N SER A 78 -5.96 -2.16 -10.72
CA SER A 78 -4.58 -1.99 -11.16
C SER A 78 -3.76 -1.19 -10.13
N VAL A 79 -4.33 -0.09 -9.61
CA VAL A 79 -3.71 0.70 -8.54
C VAL A 79 -3.54 -0.13 -7.27
N ALA A 80 -4.59 -0.83 -6.83
CA ALA A 80 -4.52 -1.68 -5.62
C ALA A 80 -3.46 -2.78 -5.72
N VAL A 81 -3.33 -3.41 -6.89
CA VAL A 81 -2.29 -4.43 -7.15
C VAL A 81 -0.90 -3.80 -7.10
N ARG A 82 -0.71 -2.64 -7.74
CA ARG A 82 0.56 -1.91 -7.69
C ARG A 82 0.94 -1.56 -6.26
N ASP A 83 0.00 -1.06 -5.48
CA ASP A 83 0.22 -0.67 -4.08
C ASP A 83 0.54 -1.91 -3.21
N ALA A 84 -0.15 -3.03 -3.44
CA ALA A 84 0.16 -4.28 -2.76
C ALA A 84 1.60 -4.75 -3.04
N ILE A 85 2.05 -4.69 -4.30
CA ILE A 85 3.43 -5.04 -4.68
C ILE A 85 4.43 -4.08 -4.03
N LEU A 86 4.18 -2.77 -4.07
CA LEU A 86 5.06 -1.77 -3.46
C LEU A 86 5.16 -1.95 -1.94
N SER A 87 4.03 -2.21 -1.28
CA SER A 87 3.97 -2.50 0.15
C SER A 87 4.77 -3.75 0.52
N LEU A 88 4.63 -4.84 -0.26
CA LEU A 88 5.41 -6.06 -0.09
C LEU A 88 6.91 -5.80 -0.23
N LYS A 89 7.33 -5.08 -1.29
CA LYS A 89 8.73 -4.71 -1.52
C LYS A 89 9.32 -3.89 -0.37
N SER A 90 8.57 -2.90 0.11
CA SER A 90 8.97 -2.06 1.24
C SER A 90 9.13 -2.89 2.52
N THR A 91 8.15 -3.75 2.82
CA THR A 91 8.15 -4.63 3.98
C THR A 91 9.34 -5.59 3.97
N LEU A 92 9.64 -6.20 2.82
CA LEU A 92 10.80 -7.08 2.67
C LEU A 92 12.12 -6.32 2.86
N SER A 93 12.23 -5.12 2.28
CA SER A 93 13.42 -4.28 2.43
C SER A 93 13.67 -3.85 3.87
N ALA A 94 12.61 -3.47 4.60
CA ALA A 94 12.69 -3.10 6.00
C ALA A 94 13.07 -4.30 6.89
N ARG A 95 12.45 -5.47 6.65
CA ARG A 95 12.81 -6.72 7.36
C ARG A 95 14.24 -7.13 7.12
N PHE A 96 14.73 -7.02 5.88
CA PHE A 96 16.13 -7.29 5.55
C PHE A 96 17.06 -6.35 6.33
N ALA A 97 16.79 -5.04 6.32
CA ALA A 97 17.59 -4.08 7.08
C ALA A 97 17.63 -4.41 8.59
N ALA A 98 16.48 -4.76 9.17
CA ALA A 98 16.39 -5.16 10.58
C ALA A 98 17.11 -6.48 10.89
N GLU A 99 17.21 -7.41 9.94
CA GLU A 99 17.99 -8.65 10.10
C GLU A 99 19.50 -8.36 10.01
N VAL A 100 19.93 -7.52 9.06
CA VAL A 100 21.33 -7.08 8.96
C VAL A 100 21.75 -6.39 10.26
N GLN A 101 20.96 -5.43 10.74
CA GLN A 101 21.24 -4.74 12.00
C GLN A 101 21.38 -5.73 13.16
N ARG A 102 20.41 -6.65 13.34
CA ARG A 102 20.48 -7.66 14.41
C ARG A 102 21.69 -8.57 14.27
N ALA A 103 22.08 -8.96 13.04
CA ALA A 103 23.25 -9.78 12.82
C ALA A 103 24.55 -9.03 13.16
N VAL A 104 24.66 -7.77 12.74
CA VAL A 104 25.79 -6.89 13.06
C VAL A 104 25.89 -6.67 14.55
N GLY A 105 24.80 -6.23 15.21
CA GLY A 105 24.79 -6.00 16.66
C GLY A 105 25.21 -7.23 17.45
N ARG A 106 24.67 -8.42 17.12
CA ARG A 106 25.09 -9.69 17.75
C ARG A 106 26.58 -9.99 17.60
N GLU A 107 27.20 -9.64 16.47
CA GLU A 107 28.63 -9.86 16.25
C GLU A 107 29.46 -8.79 16.97
N MET A 108 29.04 -7.51 16.93
CA MET A 108 29.74 -6.38 17.54
C MET A 108 29.72 -6.42 19.07
N SER A 109 28.73 -7.06 19.68
CA SER A 109 28.68 -7.29 21.12
C SER A 109 29.59 -8.42 21.61
N ARG A 110 30.27 -9.17 20.72
CA ARG A 110 31.19 -10.23 21.14
C ARG A 110 32.54 -9.66 21.53
N GLU A 111 33.04 -10.10 22.68
CA GLU A 111 34.36 -9.70 23.20
C GLU A 111 35.49 -9.94 22.17
N GLN A 112 35.52 -11.12 21.55
CA GLN A 112 36.53 -11.46 20.53
C GLN A 112 36.48 -10.54 19.31
N MET A 113 35.28 -10.06 18.93
CA MET A 113 35.12 -9.14 17.81
C MET A 113 35.61 -7.75 18.21
N LEU A 114 35.26 -7.26 19.40
CA LEU A 114 35.77 -5.99 19.93
C LEU A 114 37.30 -6.00 20.03
N GLN A 115 37.90 -7.08 20.55
CA GLN A 115 39.36 -7.22 20.63
C GLN A 115 40.01 -7.12 19.23
N ARG A 116 39.47 -7.84 18.24
CA ARG A 116 39.97 -7.79 16.86
C ARG A 116 39.80 -6.40 16.25
N LEU A 117 38.66 -5.76 16.47
CA LEU A 117 38.40 -4.40 15.98
C LEU A 117 39.41 -3.40 16.54
N ILE A 118 39.68 -3.45 17.85
CA ILE A 118 40.65 -2.55 18.49
C ILE A 118 42.03 -2.76 17.88
N LEU A 119 42.50 -4.00 17.75
CA LEU A 119 43.82 -4.31 17.18
C LEU A 119 43.95 -3.87 15.72
N GLU A 120 42.95 -4.17 14.88
CA GLU A 120 42.97 -3.81 13.46
C GLU A 120 42.85 -2.31 13.23
N VAL A 121 41.94 -1.64 13.95
CA VAL A 121 41.73 -0.19 13.81
C VAL A 121 42.93 0.58 14.32
N ALA A 122 43.46 0.22 15.49
CA ALA A 122 44.62 0.89 16.05
C ALA A 122 45.91 0.60 15.26
N GLY A 123 46.09 -0.64 14.80
CA GLY A 123 47.22 -1.03 13.95
C GLY A 123 47.24 -0.24 12.64
N ARG A 124 46.10 -0.17 11.93
CA ARG A 124 46.00 0.59 10.68
C ARG A 124 46.12 2.10 10.87
N ALA A 125 45.57 2.64 11.95
CA ALA A 125 45.69 4.06 12.26
C ALA A 125 47.15 4.46 12.45
N LYS A 126 47.95 3.62 13.10
CA LYS A 126 49.38 3.84 13.32
C LYS A 126 50.20 3.80 12.02
N GLU A 127 49.87 2.93 11.06
CA GLU A 127 50.54 2.92 9.75
C GLU A 127 50.36 4.23 8.96
N GLN A 128 49.35 5.02 9.30
CA GLN A 128 48.97 6.23 8.57
C GLN A 128 49.36 7.52 9.30
N ILE A 129 49.92 7.43 10.52
CA ILE A 129 50.12 8.56 11.42
C ILE A 129 51.52 8.49 12.07
N ASP A 130 52.15 9.64 12.30
CA ASP A 130 53.43 9.71 13.00
C ASP A 130 53.31 9.21 14.46
N GLU A 131 54.32 8.46 14.94
CA GLU A 131 54.33 7.77 16.25
C GLU A 131 54.08 8.67 17.47
N THR A 132 54.16 9.99 17.31
CA THR A 132 54.04 10.96 18.40
C THR A 132 52.62 11.51 18.61
N GLU A 133 51.67 11.16 17.75
CA GLU A 133 50.32 11.74 17.83
C GLU A 133 49.42 11.00 18.81
N PRO A 134 48.77 11.71 19.75
CA PRO A 134 47.89 11.06 20.72
C PRO A 134 46.64 10.52 20.01
N MET A 135 46.37 9.24 20.24
CA MET A 135 45.25 8.50 19.69
C MET A 135 44.30 8.09 20.81
N GLN A 136 43.00 8.30 20.64
CA GLN A 136 41.99 7.96 21.63
C GLN A 136 41.02 6.93 21.05
N ILE A 137 40.79 5.84 21.79
CA ILE A 137 39.80 4.82 21.45
C ILE A 137 38.69 4.90 22.49
N LEU A 138 37.48 5.20 22.02
CA LEU A 138 36.27 5.22 22.81
C LEU A 138 35.63 3.84 22.76
N LEU A 139 35.50 3.22 23.93
CA LEU A 139 34.91 1.90 24.14
C LEU A 139 33.50 2.04 24.74
N PRO A 140 32.56 1.16 24.38
CA PRO A 140 31.20 1.21 24.88
C PRO A 140 31.18 0.99 26.39
N ARG A 141 30.28 1.67 27.11
CA ARG A 141 29.98 1.32 28.50
C ARG A 141 29.48 -0.12 28.52
N ASP A 142 30.07 -0.96 29.37
CA ASP A 142 29.71 -2.37 29.49
C ASP A 142 28.18 -2.55 29.54
N ALA A 143 27.62 -3.18 28.51
CA ALA A 143 26.36 -3.89 28.65
C ALA A 143 26.71 -5.35 28.94
N VAL A 144 27.17 -5.64 30.16
CA VAL A 144 27.28 -7.03 30.62
C VAL A 144 25.94 -7.68 30.34
N GLY A 145 25.92 -8.72 29.50
CA GLY A 145 24.70 -9.40 29.14
C GLY A 145 24.03 -9.94 30.41
N LEU A 146 22.70 -9.85 30.50
CA LEU A 146 21.92 -10.43 31.62
C LEU A 146 22.24 -11.93 31.86
N GLU A 147 22.73 -12.64 30.84
CA GLU A 147 23.23 -14.02 30.94
C GLU A 147 24.54 -14.16 31.74
N GLU A 148 25.48 -13.23 31.59
CA GLU A 148 26.77 -13.22 32.31
C GLU A 148 26.60 -12.81 33.77
N LEU A 149 25.74 -11.81 34.04
CA LEU A 149 25.37 -11.39 35.40
C LEU A 149 24.69 -12.50 36.22
N ARG A 150 24.01 -13.44 35.55
CA ARG A 150 23.40 -14.62 36.20
C ARG A 150 24.42 -15.71 36.54
N LYS A 151 25.53 -15.78 35.82
CA LYS A 151 26.57 -16.81 36.02
C LYS A 151 27.65 -16.35 37.00
N ASP A 152 27.96 -15.06 37.01
CA ASP A 152 28.93 -14.48 37.93
C ASP A 152 28.51 -13.06 38.39
N PRO A 153 27.92 -12.93 39.59
CA PRO A 153 27.55 -11.65 40.18
C PRO A 153 28.75 -10.75 40.50
N GLU A 154 29.97 -11.31 40.60
CA GLU A 154 31.21 -10.56 40.88
C GLU A 154 31.84 -9.98 39.60
N ALA A 155 31.42 -10.42 38.40
CA ALA A 155 31.91 -9.92 37.11
C ALA A 155 31.65 -8.42 36.88
N LEU A 156 30.75 -7.80 37.66
CA LEU A 156 30.58 -6.34 37.68
C LEU A 156 31.81 -5.59 38.24
N ARG A 157 32.66 -6.25 39.03
CA ARG A 157 33.81 -5.61 39.71
C ARG A 157 35.08 -5.64 38.86
N ALA A 158 35.23 -6.63 37.99
CA ALA A 158 36.27 -6.69 37.00
C ALA A 158 35.66 -6.24 35.66
N ASN A 159 35.71 -4.93 35.40
CA ASN A 159 35.25 -4.37 34.13
C ASN A 159 35.98 -5.11 32.98
N PRO A 160 35.28 -5.84 32.08
CA PRO A 160 35.89 -6.58 30.96
C PRO A 160 36.79 -5.72 30.07
N LEU A 161 36.55 -4.41 30.00
CA LEU A 161 37.41 -3.44 29.30
C LEU A 161 38.73 -3.19 30.04
N THR A 162 38.77 -3.39 31.36
CA THR A 162 40.01 -3.37 32.16
C THR A 162 40.86 -4.62 31.89
N GLU A 163 40.23 -5.78 31.68
CA GLU A 163 40.93 -7.00 31.25
C GLU A 163 41.39 -6.91 29.79
N LEU A 164 40.54 -6.42 28.88
CA LEU A 164 40.89 -6.19 27.47
C LEU A 164 42.01 -5.14 27.31
N SER A 165 41.96 -4.03 28.04
CA SER A 165 43.05 -3.04 28.05
C SER A 165 44.33 -3.58 28.69
N GLY A 166 44.23 -4.52 29.64
CA GLY A 166 45.36 -5.27 30.19
C GLY A 166 45.96 -6.29 29.19
N LEU A 167 45.11 -6.98 28.41
CA LEU A 167 45.47 -8.00 27.42
C LEU A 167 46.03 -7.41 26.11
N ILE A 168 45.57 -6.22 25.71
CA ILE A 168 46.12 -5.46 24.56
C ILE A 168 47.52 -4.88 24.86
N THR A 169 48.01 -5.12 26.08
CA THR A 169 49.43 -5.06 26.50
C THR A 169 50.10 -3.69 26.46
N LYS A 170 51.11 -3.56 27.34
CA LYS A 170 52.07 -2.45 27.49
C LYS A 170 52.67 -1.88 26.20
N GLU A 171 52.56 -2.56 25.06
CA GLU A 171 53.05 -2.07 23.76
C GLU A 171 52.18 -0.94 23.23
N MET A 172 50.86 -1.09 23.16
CA MET A 172 49.99 0.00 22.66
C MET A 172 49.98 1.24 23.57
N LEU A 173 50.14 1.03 24.89
CA LEU A 173 50.25 2.13 25.86
C LEU A 173 51.60 2.86 25.77
N ARG A 174 52.67 2.20 25.29
CA ARG A 174 53.95 2.85 24.96
C ARG A 174 53.88 3.65 23.65
N GLU A 175 52.83 3.43 22.86
CA GLU A 175 52.62 3.98 21.52
C GLU A 175 51.58 5.13 21.51
N GLY A 176 51.28 5.74 22.67
CA GLY A 176 50.46 6.97 22.73
C GLY A 176 48.95 6.74 22.60
N VAL A 177 48.47 5.51 22.73
CA VAL A 177 47.04 5.16 22.66
C VAL A 177 46.39 5.29 24.03
N THR A 178 45.30 6.05 24.13
CA THR A 178 44.49 6.22 25.34
C THR A 178 43.11 5.61 25.13
N PHE A 179 42.63 4.84 26.11
CA PHE A 179 41.27 4.30 26.08
C PHE A 179 40.35 5.16 26.94
N ILE A 180 39.20 5.52 26.39
CA ILE A 180 38.16 6.32 27.06
C ILE A 180 36.85 5.55 26.97
N GLU A 181 36.01 5.68 27.99
CA GLU A 181 34.67 5.13 27.95
C GLU A 181 33.73 6.09 27.20
N ALA A 182 33.00 5.59 26.22
CA ALA A 182 31.96 6.32 25.49
C ALA A 182 30.78 6.64 26.41
N ASP A 183 30.15 7.81 26.23
CA ASP A 183 28.93 8.17 26.96
C ASP A 183 27.65 7.61 26.34
N ASP A 184 27.75 7.00 25.16
CA ASP A 184 26.67 6.27 24.50
C ASP A 184 26.91 4.76 24.65
N GLY A 185 25.91 4.01 25.15
CA GLY A 185 26.00 2.55 25.29
C GLY A 185 25.94 1.81 23.95
N MET A 186 26.43 2.41 22.86
CA MET A 186 26.38 1.84 21.52
C MET A 186 27.47 0.80 21.32
N PRO A 187 27.16 -0.45 20.93
CA PRO A 187 28.17 -1.46 20.64
C PRO A 187 29.13 -1.05 19.52
N GLY A 188 30.39 -1.49 19.62
CA GLY A 188 31.46 -1.21 18.65
C GLY A 188 32.55 -0.32 19.23
N ILE A 189 33.33 0.37 18.40
CA ILE A 189 34.41 1.26 18.86
C ILE A 189 34.42 2.56 18.06
N ARG A 190 34.89 3.65 18.67
CA ARG A 190 35.20 4.88 17.95
C ARG A 190 36.65 5.27 18.19
N LEU A 191 37.30 5.75 17.15
CA LEU A 191 38.67 6.23 17.18
C LEU A 191 38.68 7.73 16.92
N SER A 192 39.41 8.49 17.73
CA SER A 192 39.74 9.88 17.43
C SER A 192 41.25 10.14 17.51
N ILE A 193 41.75 10.93 16.57
CA ILE A 193 43.17 11.33 16.50
C ILE A 193 43.24 12.86 16.38
N ARG A 194 44.31 13.47 16.93
CA ARG A 194 44.54 14.93 16.95
C ARG A 194 43.35 15.73 17.51
N GLY A 195 42.81 15.29 18.64
CA GLY A 195 41.69 15.99 19.29
C GLY A 195 40.50 16.16 18.35
N ASP A 196 40.03 15.04 17.79
CA ASP A 196 38.85 14.93 16.91
C ASP A 196 39.01 15.33 15.43
N ALA A 197 40.21 15.66 14.95
CA ALA A 197 40.43 15.99 13.54
C ALA A 197 40.20 14.80 12.58
N ILE A 198 40.53 13.59 13.03
CA ILE A 198 40.21 12.34 12.32
C ILE A 198 39.35 11.51 13.26
N LYS A 199 38.17 11.12 12.78
CA LYS A 199 37.24 10.22 13.48
C LYS A 199 36.96 9.01 12.63
N LEU A 200 37.10 7.83 13.22
CA LEU A 200 36.61 6.61 12.63
C LEU A 200 35.55 6.02 13.56
N ASP A 201 34.34 5.85 13.02
CA ASP A 201 33.22 5.26 13.72
C ASP A 201 33.01 3.82 13.23
N VAL A 202 33.21 2.87 14.14
CA VAL A 202 32.98 1.45 13.91
C VAL A 202 31.98 0.93 14.94
N THR A 203 30.87 1.66 15.10
CA THR A 203 29.72 1.24 15.90
C THR A 203 28.79 0.32 15.10
N GLU A 204 27.89 -0.39 15.81
CA GLU A 204 26.82 -1.19 15.20
C GLU A 204 26.05 -0.39 14.13
N ALA A 205 25.70 0.87 14.46
CA ALA A 205 24.94 1.74 13.57
C ALA A 205 25.73 2.06 12.29
N ALA A 206 26.99 2.50 12.44
CA ALA A 206 27.84 2.88 11.31
C ALA A 206 28.14 1.68 10.38
N VAL A 207 28.45 0.52 10.96
CA VAL A 207 28.71 -0.71 10.18
C VAL A 207 27.44 -1.20 9.49
N THR A 208 26.30 -1.17 10.18
CA THR A 208 25.00 -1.53 9.60
C THR A 208 24.67 -0.65 8.41
N GLU A 209 24.81 0.66 8.56
CA GLU A 209 24.56 1.63 7.48
C GLU A 209 25.47 1.36 6.27
N LEU A 210 26.77 1.17 6.50
CA LEU A 210 27.73 0.87 5.45
C LEU A 210 27.40 -0.43 4.71
N LEU A 211 27.06 -1.50 5.44
CA LEU A 211 26.67 -2.76 4.84
C LEU A 211 25.36 -2.63 4.05
N LEU A 212 24.36 -1.92 4.58
CA LEU A 212 23.10 -1.70 3.88
C LEU A 212 23.29 -0.89 2.60
N ALA A 213 24.18 0.10 2.58
CA ALA A 213 24.52 0.85 1.37
C ALA A 213 24.97 -0.06 0.21
N HIS A 214 25.63 -1.18 0.53
CA HIS A 214 26.12 -2.15 -0.47
C HIS A 214 25.17 -3.31 -0.72
N LEU A 215 24.52 -3.83 0.32
CA LEU A 215 23.67 -5.02 0.25
C LEU A 215 22.27 -4.70 -0.23
N GLN A 216 21.72 -3.54 0.12
CA GLN A 216 20.33 -3.20 -0.17
C GLN A 216 20.03 -3.02 -1.67
N PRO A 217 20.91 -2.42 -2.50
CA PRO A 217 20.72 -2.40 -3.94
C PRO A 217 20.66 -3.81 -4.54
N ARG A 218 21.53 -4.72 -4.09
CA ARG A 218 21.57 -6.12 -4.55
C ARG A 218 20.33 -6.90 -4.11
N PHE A 219 19.91 -6.72 -2.85
CA PHE A 219 18.69 -7.32 -2.32
C PHE A 219 17.46 -6.88 -3.13
N ARG A 220 17.33 -5.57 -3.42
CA ARG A 220 16.25 -5.06 -4.27
C ARG A 220 16.29 -5.70 -5.66
N ALA A 221 17.47 -5.77 -6.28
CA ALA A 221 17.61 -6.38 -7.60
C ALA A 221 17.22 -7.87 -7.63
N LEU A 222 17.48 -8.61 -6.55
CA LEU A 222 17.01 -10.01 -6.39
C LEU A 222 15.49 -10.09 -6.23
N VAL A 223 14.90 -9.25 -5.37
CA VAL A 223 13.44 -9.20 -5.16
C VAL A 223 12.71 -8.76 -6.42
N GLU A 224 13.33 -7.92 -7.24
CA GLU A 224 12.79 -7.46 -8.52
C GLU A 224 13.07 -8.41 -9.68
N GLY A 225 13.82 -9.50 -9.45
CA GLY A 225 14.16 -10.48 -10.48
C GLY A 225 15.09 -9.94 -11.58
N ILE A 226 15.76 -8.82 -11.33
CA ILE A 226 16.74 -8.19 -12.25
C ILE A 226 18.05 -8.99 -12.27
N VAL A 227 18.39 -9.63 -11.15
CA VAL A 227 19.56 -10.49 -11.00
C VAL A 227 19.07 -11.92 -10.84
N ARG A 228 19.50 -12.82 -11.74
CA ARG A 228 19.30 -14.27 -11.67
C ARG A 228 20.49 -14.94 -11.00
#